data_AF-A0A6J7G5J5-F1
#
_entry.id   AF-A0A6J7G5J5-F1
#
_cell.length_a   1.000
_cell.length_b   1.000
_cell.length_c   1.000
_cell.angle_alpha   90.00
_cell.angle_beta   90.00
_cell.angle_gamma   90.00
#
_symmetry.space_group_name_H-M   'P 1'
#
loop_
_entity.id
_entity.type
_entity.pdbx_description
1 polymer ?
#
loop_
_entity_poly.entity_id
_entity_poly.type
_entity_poly.pdbx_seq_one_letter_code
_entity_poly.pdbx_strand_id
1 'polypeptide(L)'
;MANADGNRQAQGTGELRYGPTGKAAAQLLAYYFPGAVLIPDDRTKRVVDVVIGSGFVAVVDDATVAAKKASPTPSPSGIGCPSTQLVVPTASSQATS
;
A
#
# COMPACT_ATOMS: atom_id res chain seq x y z
N MET A 1 23.07 -16.59 -15.96
CA MET A 1 21.93 -15.66 -16.04
C MET A 1 20.73 -16.41 -15.51
N ALA A 2 20.13 -16.01 -14.39
CA ALA A 2 18.99 -16.74 -13.83
C ALA A 2 18.01 -15.75 -13.17
N ASN A 3 16.87 -15.55 -13.81
CA ASN A 3 15.66 -15.05 -13.16
C ASN A 3 15.06 -16.28 -12.46
N ALA A 4 15.36 -16.43 -11.17
CA ALA A 4 15.12 -17.63 -10.35
C ALA A 4 16.14 -18.74 -10.62
N ASP A 5 16.69 -19.28 -9.54
CA ASP A 5 16.92 -20.71 -9.43
C ASP A 5 15.70 -21.42 -10.04
N GLY A 6 15.87 -22.08 -11.19
CA GLY A 6 14.76 -22.62 -12.01
C GLY A 6 13.92 -23.71 -11.34
N ASN A 7 13.98 -23.84 -10.02
CA ASN A 7 13.33 -24.83 -9.19
C ASN A 7 12.51 -24.22 -8.02
N ARG A 8 12.47 -22.89 -7.84
CA ARG A 8 11.57 -22.24 -6.87
C ARG A 8 10.32 -21.71 -7.55
N GLN A 9 9.18 -22.31 -7.21
CA GLN A 9 7.88 -21.78 -7.59
C GLN A 9 7.49 -20.62 -6.69
N ALA A 10 7.07 -19.50 -7.27
CA ALA A 10 6.48 -18.40 -6.52
C ALA A 10 5.12 -18.86 -5.95
N GLN A 11 4.95 -18.71 -4.63
CA GLN A 11 3.69 -19.04 -3.95
C GLN A 11 2.72 -17.85 -3.98
N GLY A 12 1.42 -18.13 -3.85
CA GLY A 12 0.38 -17.10 -3.80
C GLY A 12 0.26 -16.34 -5.12
N THR A 13 0.10 -15.01 -5.06
CA THR A 13 -0.05 -14.15 -6.25
C THR A 13 1.23 -14.11 -7.08
N GLY A 14 2.41 -14.15 -6.45
CA GLY A 14 3.69 -14.06 -7.16
C GLY A 14 4.77 -13.27 -6.43
N GLU A 15 5.86 -12.99 -7.14
CA GLU A 15 7.00 -12.18 -6.66
C GLU A 15 7.30 -11.03 -7.62
N LEU A 16 7.68 -9.89 -7.07
CA LEU A 16 8.15 -8.71 -7.79
C LEU A 16 9.63 -8.51 -7.46
N ARG A 17 10.52 -8.86 -8.39
CA ARG A 17 11.97 -8.78 -8.20
C ARG A 17 12.51 -7.50 -8.81
N TYR A 18 13.26 -6.71 -8.04
CA TYR A 18 13.68 -5.37 -8.48
C TYR A 18 15.06 -4.97 -8.01
N GLY A 19 15.76 -4.29 -8.92
CA GLY A 19 17.00 -3.56 -8.64
C GLY A 19 16.77 -2.28 -7.83
N PRO A 20 17.82 -1.67 -7.24
CA PRO A 20 17.70 -0.43 -6.47
C PRO A 20 17.02 0.71 -7.24
N THR A 21 17.31 0.83 -8.54
CA THR A 21 16.73 1.83 -9.44
C THR A 21 15.28 1.52 -9.84
N GLY A 22 14.84 0.27 -9.69
CA GLY A 22 13.49 -0.22 -10.01
C GLY A 22 12.51 -0.17 -8.83
N LYS A 23 12.96 0.17 -7.61
CA LYS A 23 12.14 0.11 -6.39
C LYS A 23 10.79 0.81 -6.48
N ALA A 24 10.77 2.06 -6.98
CA ALA A 24 9.52 2.81 -7.11
C ALA A 24 8.53 2.16 -8.09
N ALA A 25 9.04 1.55 -9.17
CA ALA A 25 8.20 0.82 -10.12
C ALA A 25 7.65 -0.48 -9.50
N ALA A 26 8.46 -1.20 -8.72
CA ALA A 26 8.03 -2.40 -8.00
C ALA A 26 6.95 -2.08 -6.96
N GLN A 27 7.07 -0.96 -6.25
CA GLN A 27 6.05 -0.48 -5.32
C GLN A 27 4.73 -0.16 -6.02
N LEU A 28 4.78 0.42 -7.22
CA LEU A 28 3.57 0.63 -8.02
C LEU A 28 2.94 -0.70 -8.44
N LEU A 29 3.74 -1.64 -8.96
CA LEU A 29 3.29 -2.98 -9.35
C LEU A 29 2.64 -3.76 -8.21
N ALA A 30 3.05 -3.53 -6.96
CA ALA A 30 2.43 -4.16 -5.79
C ALA A 30 0.94 -3.80 -5.61
N TYR A 31 0.48 -2.66 -6.13
CA TYR A 31 -0.95 -2.32 -6.15
C TYR A 31 -1.71 -3.13 -7.21
N TYR A 32 -1.06 -3.44 -8.32
CA TYR A 32 -1.61 -4.21 -9.44
C TYR A 32 -1.64 -5.73 -9.15
N PHE A 33 -0.70 -6.21 -8.34
CA PHE A 33 -0.56 -7.61 -7.92
C PHE A 33 -0.75 -7.74 -6.40
N PRO A 34 -1.98 -7.64 -5.88
CA PRO A 34 -2.23 -7.73 -4.45
C PRO A 34 -1.78 -9.08 -3.91
N GLY A 35 -0.94 -9.05 -2.88
CA GLY A 35 -0.35 -10.26 -2.27
C GLY A 35 0.94 -10.74 -2.95
N ALA A 36 1.46 -10.03 -3.95
CA ALA A 36 2.80 -10.31 -4.47
C ALA A 36 3.89 -9.84 -3.50
N VAL A 37 4.96 -10.63 -3.39
CA VAL A 37 6.08 -10.36 -2.49
C VAL A 37 7.14 -9.53 -3.21
N LEU A 38 7.57 -8.42 -2.59
CA LEU A 38 8.66 -7.60 -3.09
C LEU A 38 10.02 -8.22 -2.71
N ILE A 39 10.82 -8.58 -3.71
CA ILE A 39 12.13 -9.20 -3.55
C ILE A 39 13.20 -8.25 -4.10
N PRO A 40 14.07 -7.69 -3.24
CA PRO A 40 15.24 -6.95 -3.69
C PRO A 40 16.17 -7.87 -4.49
N ASP A 41 16.65 -7.37 -5.62
CA ASP A 41 17.64 -8.00 -6.49
C ASP A 41 18.81 -7.01 -6.66
N ASP A 42 20.05 -7.49 -6.70
CA ASP A 42 21.25 -6.65 -6.82
C ASP A 42 21.50 -6.12 -8.24
N ARG A 43 20.56 -6.35 -9.16
CA ARG A 43 20.63 -5.83 -10.53
C ARG A 43 20.60 -4.31 -10.59
N THR A 44 21.51 -3.77 -11.40
CA THR A 44 21.69 -2.32 -11.56
C THR A 44 20.76 -1.69 -12.59
N LYS A 45 20.12 -2.50 -13.46
CA LYS A 45 19.19 -2.00 -14.46
C LYS A 45 17.84 -1.64 -13.83
N ARG A 46 17.18 -0.61 -14.39
CA ARG A 46 15.82 -0.18 -14.01
C ARG A 46 14.77 -1.13 -14.60
N VAL A 47 14.79 -2.39 -14.18
CA VAL A 47 13.89 -3.46 -14.61
C VAL A 47 13.23 -4.07 -13.37
N VAL A 48 11.97 -4.48 -13.51
CA VAL A 48 11.24 -5.26 -12.52
C VAL A 48 10.79 -6.54 -13.20
N ASP A 49 11.16 -7.69 -12.62
CA ASP A 49 10.69 -8.99 -13.08
C ASP A 49 9.44 -9.38 -12.27
N VAL A 50 8.36 -9.70 -12.96
CA VAL A 50 7.11 -10.18 -12.35
C VAL A 50 7.06 -11.70 -12.49
N VAL A 51 7.16 -12.41 -11.38
CA VAL A 51 7.02 -13.87 -11.32
C VAL A 51 5.59 -14.20 -10.93
N ILE A 52 4.88 -14.90 -11.81
CA ILE A 52 3.47 -15.28 -11.59
C ILE A 52 3.41 -16.53 -10.72
N GLY A 53 2.72 -16.42 -9.58
CA GLY A 53 2.50 -17.54 -8.67
C GLY A 53 1.23 -18.32 -9.02
N SER A 54 1.05 -19.50 -8.40
CA SER A 54 -0.09 -20.38 -8.66
C SER A 54 -1.45 -19.80 -8.24
N GLY A 55 -1.46 -18.79 -7.37
CA GLY A 55 -2.66 -18.08 -6.92
C GLY A 55 -2.96 -16.81 -7.69
N PHE A 56 -2.23 -16.52 -8.78
CA PHE A 56 -2.53 -15.38 -9.63
C PHE A 56 -3.84 -15.60 -10.40
N VAL A 57 -4.73 -14.61 -10.34
CA VAL A 57 -6.02 -14.65 -11.04
C VAL A 57 -6.07 -13.59 -12.13
N ALA A 58 -5.82 -12.34 -11.77
CA ALA A 58 -5.86 -11.22 -12.69
C ALA A 58 -5.04 -10.04 -12.15
N VAL A 59 -4.71 -9.13 -13.06
CA VAL A 59 -4.18 -7.81 -12.73
C VAL A 59 -5.34 -6.90 -12.31
N VAL A 60 -5.15 -6.11 -11.25
CA VAL A 60 -6.13 -5.12 -10.80
C VAL A 60 -6.21 -3.96 -11.81
N ASP A 61 -7.41 -3.42 -12.04
CA ASP A 61 -7.62 -2.31 -12.97
C ASP A 61 -7.06 -0.97 -12.45
N ASP A 62 -6.81 -0.05 -13.36
CA ASP A 62 -6.22 1.26 -13.06
C ASP A 62 -7.08 2.12 -12.13
N ALA A 63 -8.41 2.05 -12.22
CA ALA A 63 -9.30 2.86 -11.39
C ALA A 63 -9.24 2.39 -9.92
N THR A 64 -9.22 1.08 -9.70
CA THR A 64 -9.04 0.50 -8.36
C THR A 64 -7.66 0.82 -7.79
N VAL A 65 -6.60 0.74 -8.61
CA VAL A 65 -5.24 1.12 -8.17
C VAL A 65 -5.16 2.60 -7.81
N ALA A 66 -5.74 3.48 -8.63
CA ALA A 66 -5.78 4.91 -8.36
C ALA A 66 -6.51 5.21 -7.06
N ALA A 67 -7.65 4.56 -6.80
CA ALA A 67 -8.41 4.71 -5.57
C ALA A 67 -7.62 4.25 -4.32
N LYS A 68 -6.92 3.11 -4.41
CA LYS A 68 -6.06 2.63 -3.32
C LYS A 68 -4.86 3.55 -3.07
N LYS A 69 -4.26 4.11 -4.12
CA LYS A 69 -3.14 5.08 -3.99
C LYS A 69 -3.59 6.43 -3.45
N ALA A 70 -4.81 6.86 -3.76
CA ALA A 70 -5.37 8.12 -3.27
C ALA A 70 -5.83 8.05 -1.81
N SER A 71 -5.94 6.84 -1.24
CA SER A 71 -6.36 6.64 0.14
C SER A 71 -5.27 7.13 1.10
N PRO A 72 -5.52 8.16 1.93
CA PRO A 72 -4.53 8.62 2.91
C PRO A 72 -4.34 7.53 3.98
N THR A 73 -3.09 7.29 4.38
CA THR A 73 -2.82 6.47 5.56
C THR A 73 -2.87 7.41 6.78
N PRO A 74 -3.79 7.23 7.73
CA PRO A 74 -3.81 8.06 8.92
C PRO A 74 -2.50 7.87 9.69
N SER A 75 -1.73 8.95 9.82
CA SER A 75 -0.58 8.99 10.71
C SER A 75 -1.04 9.57 12.04
N PRO A 76 -0.80 8.91 13.19
CA PRO A 76 -1.08 9.50 14.49
C PRO A 76 -0.22 10.75 14.68
N SER A 77 -0.83 11.93 14.60
CA SER A 77 -0.16 13.20 14.88
C SER A 77 -0.11 13.44 16.39
N GLY A 78 0.78 12.74 17.10
CA GLY A 78 1.11 13.01 18.51
C GLY A 78 -0.05 13.04 19.51
N ILE A 79 0.21 13.54 20.72
CA ILE A 79 -0.83 13.86 21.71
C ILE A 79 -1.70 14.93 21.07
N GLY A 80 -2.91 14.55 20.66
CA GLY A 80 -3.80 15.40 19.85
C GLY A 80 -3.92 16.82 20.40
N CYS A 81 -4.14 17.79 19.50
CA CYS A 81 -4.43 19.16 19.90
C CYS A 81 -5.51 19.15 20.99
N PRO A 82 -5.30 19.80 22.16
CA PRO A 82 -6.34 19.91 23.16
C PRO A 82 -7.48 20.68 22.49
N SER A 83 -8.55 19.98 22.16
CA SER A 83 -9.79 20.60 21.73
C SER A 83 -10.26 21.46 22.89
N THR A 84 -10.00 22.76 22.85
CA THR A 84 -10.77 23.74 23.60
C THR A 84 -12.21 23.51 23.15
N GLN A 85 -12.96 22.77 23.97
CA GLN A 85 -14.39 22.56 23.77
C GLN A 85 -14.99 23.95 23.56
N LEU A 86 -15.59 24.11 22.38
CA LEU A 86 -16.40 25.25 22.04
C LEU A 86 -17.46 25.38 23.15
N VAL A 87 -17.26 26.32 24.06
CA VAL A 87 -18.20 26.62 25.15
C VAL A 87 -19.46 27.14 24.47
N VAL A 88 -20.46 26.27 24.32
CA VAL A 88 -21.82 26.69 23.98
C VAL A 88 -22.38 27.40 25.22
N PRO A 89 -22.85 28.65 25.13
CA PRO A 89 -23.57 29.25 26.25
C PRO A 89 -24.91 28.54 26.40
N THR A 90 -25.05 27.71 27.43
CA THR A 90 -26.34 27.18 27.86
C THR A 90 -27.17 28.33 28.41
N ALA A 91 -28.20 28.73 27.66
CA ALA A 91 -29.24 29.62 28.16
C ALA A 91 -30.03 28.90 29.27
N SER A 92 -29.84 29.35 30.52
CA SER A 92 -30.59 28.89 31.68
C SER A 92 -32.03 29.41 31.62
N SER A 93 -32.99 28.53 31.30
CA SER A 93 -34.40 28.73 31.63
C SER A 93 -34.70 27.95 32.91
N GLN A 94 -34.92 28.65 34.02
CA GLN A 94 -35.55 28.09 35.22
C GLN A 94 -36.88 28.83 35.47
N ALA A 95 -37.99 28.18 35.08
CA ALA A 95 -39.23 28.18 35.85
C ALA A 95 -39.14 26.92 36.74
N THR A 96 -39.53 26.85 38.01
CA THR A 96 -40.80 27.26 38.66
C THR A 96 -40.64 26.97 40.16
N SER A 97 -41.19 27.81 41.06
CA SER A 97 -42.25 27.47 42.04
C SER A 97 -42.27 28.42 43.23
#